data_AF-A0A849RES1-F1
#
_entry.id   AF-A0A849RES1-F1
#
_cell.length_a   1.000
_cell.length_b   1.000
_cell.length_c   1.000
_cell.angle_alpha   90.00
_cell.angle_beta   90.00
_cell.angle_gamma   90.00
#
_symmetry.space_group_name_H-M   'P 1'
#
loop_
_entity.id
_entity.type
_entity.pdbx_description
1 polymer ?
#
loop_
_entity_poly.entity_id
_entity_poly.type
_entity_poly.pdbx_seq_one_letter_code
_entity_poly.pdbx_strand_id
1 'polypeptide(L)'
;METLAGRLVRPLRVLIGYELDQAKFVLDEFLKRINEELAFLVRTFFYVLLGLIVDFSQFNWTIVGWGLAFFGVVFGVRVIATFAIGEATKSWTSSERVLIAAMMPRGVATAVMAFLPASAGIPDTEVFPMYALTVITLGVLFMTLSLAFYRSLAAREQSPATSSPQTT
;
A
#
# COMPACT_ATOMS: atom_id res chain seq x y z
N MET A 1 33.06 -28.18 43.39
CA MET A 1 33.52 -27.01 42.59
C MET A 1 32.31 -26.35 41.90
N GLU A 2 31.31 -25.89 42.67
CA GLU A 2 30.06 -25.31 42.13
C GLU A 2 29.77 -23.88 42.62
N THR A 3 30.61 -23.34 43.50
CA THR A 3 30.35 -22.06 44.18
C THR A 3 30.98 -20.83 43.53
N LEU A 4 31.82 -21.01 42.49
CA LEU A 4 32.51 -19.90 41.80
C LEU A 4 31.82 -19.45 40.51
N ALA A 5 31.05 -20.33 39.85
CA ALA A 5 30.39 -20.00 38.58
C ALA A 5 29.24 -18.98 38.75
N GLY A 6 28.58 -18.95 39.91
CA GLY A 6 27.41 -18.07 40.14
C GLY A 6 27.73 -16.58 40.36
N ARG A 7 28.94 -16.22 40.83
CA ARG A 7 29.29 -14.82 41.15
C ARG A 7 29.81 -14.02 39.96
N LEU A 8 30.24 -14.69 38.88
CA LEU A 8 30.82 -14.05 37.69
C LEU A 8 29.79 -13.75 36.57
N VAL A 9 28.58 -14.32 36.64
CA VAL A 9 27.56 -14.15 35.58
C VAL A 9 26.85 -12.78 35.64
N ARG A 10 26.71 -12.19 36.83
CA ARG A 10 26.09 -10.86 37.00
C ARG A 10 26.86 -9.71 36.34
N PRO A 11 28.18 -9.54 36.55
CA PRO A 11 28.92 -8.45 35.91
C PRO A 11 29.05 -8.63 34.39
N LEU A 12 29.07 -9.87 33.90
CA LEU A 12 29.16 -10.17 32.45
C LEU A 12 27.88 -9.76 31.69
N ARG A 13 26.71 -9.88 32.33
CA ARG A 13 25.41 -9.48 31.76
C ARG A 13 25.23 -7.95 31.69
N VAL A 14 25.91 -7.20 32.57
CA VAL A 14 25.96 -5.74 32.56
C VAL A 14 26.99 -5.23 31.55
N LEU A 15 28.08 -5.97 31.33
CA LEU A 15 29.16 -5.62 30.39
C LEU A 15 28.78 -5.81 28.91
N ILE A 16 27.91 -6.78 28.57
CA ILE A 16 27.69 -7.24 27.18
C ILE A 16 26.35 -6.78 26.54
N GLY A 17 25.63 -5.82 27.13
CA GLY A 17 24.64 -5.07 26.34
C GLY A 17 23.18 -5.48 26.53
N TYR A 18 22.66 -5.18 27.71
CA TYR A 18 21.23 -4.91 27.88
C TYR A 18 20.88 -3.45 27.54
N GLU A 19 21.77 -2.50 27.86
CA GLU A 19 21.63 -1.09 27.48
C GLU A 19 21.74 -0.88 25.95
N LEU A 20 22.56 -1.70 25.28
CA LEU A 20 22.70 -1.66 23.82
C LEU A 20 21.48 -2.22 23.11
N ASP A 21 20.82 -3.25 23.65
CA ASP A 21 19.60 -3.82 23.05
C ASP A 21 18.39 -2.89 23.21
N GLN A 22 18.25 -2.25 24.38
CA GLN A 22 17.23 -1.22 24.62
C GLN A 22 17.48 0.03 23.76
N ALA A 23 18.72 0.55 23.72
CA ALA A 23 19.06 1.70 22.89
C ALA A 23 18.92 1.40 21.39
N LYS A 24 19.26 0.19 20.95
CA LYS A 24 19.07 -0.27 19.58
C LYS A 24 17.59 -0.45 19.24
N PHE A 25 16.78 -0.98 20.14
CA PHE A 25 15.34 -1.09 19.95
C PHE A 25 14.66 0.28 19.82
N VAL A 26 15.01 1.23 20.70
CA VAL A 26 14.52 2.61 20.63
C VAL A 26 14.99 3.30 19.35
N LEU A 27 16.24 3.07 18.93
CA LEU A 27 16.79 3.61 17.69
C LEU A 27 16.10 3.03 16.45
N ASP A 28 15.83 1.72 16.42
CA ASP A 28 15.13 1.06 15.32
C ASP A 28 13.69 1.57 15.20
N GLU A 29 12.99 1.77 16.33
CA GLU A 29 11.65 2.35 16.33
C GLU A 29 11.65 3.83 15.90
N PHE A 30 12.66 4.60 16.32
CA PHE A 30 12.87 5.96 15.83
C PHE A 30 13.15 6.00 14.33
N LEU A 31 14.07 5.15 13.82
CA LEU A 31 14.37 5.03 12.38
C LEU A 31 13.13 4.62 11.58
N LYS A 32 12.33 3.68 12.09
CA LYS A 32 11.09 3.26 11.45
C LYS A 32 10.11 4.43 11.33
N ARG A 33 9.92 5.18 12.42
CA ARG A 33 9.03 6.34 12.42
C ARG A 33 9.51 7.41 11.45
N ILE A 34 10.80 7.76 11.46
CA ILE A 34 11.36 8.74 10.52
C ILE A 34 11.21 8.27 9.06
N ASN A 35 11.45 6.99 8.77
CA ASN A 35 11.23 6.47 7.42
C ASN A 35 9.75 6.52 7.00
N GLU A 36 8.82 6.27 7.93
CA GLU A 36 7.39 6.34 7.66
C GLU A 36 6.94 7.79 7.38
N GLU A 37 7.40 8.75 8.19
CA GLU A 37 7.14 10.18 7.98
C GLU A 37 7.76 10.69 6.68
N LEU A 38 9.01 10.30 6.37
CA LEU A 38 9.68 10.64 5.12
C LEU A 38 8.93 10.04 3.92
N ALA A 39 8.53 8.76 3.99
CA ALA A 39 7.79 8.11 2.92
C ALA A 39 6.41 8.75 2.71
N PHE A 40 5.78 9.24 3.79
CA PHE A 40 4.54 10.00 3.72
C PHE A 40 4.76 11.34 3.02
N LEU A 41 5.77 12.12 3.45
CA LEU A 41 6.12 13.41 2.85
C LEU A 41 6.48 13.27 1.36
N VAL A 42 7.34 12.32 1.02
CA VAL A 42 7.75 12.07 -0.36
C VAL A 42 6.53 11.70 -1.21
N ARG A 43 5.63 10.85 -0.70
CA ARG A 43 4.41 10.46 -1.41
C ARG A 43 3.49 11.64 -1.67
N THR A 44 3.22 12.48 -0.66
CA THR A 44 2.34 13.65 -0.83
C THR A 44 2.96 14.65 -1.79
N PHE A 45 4.26 14.91 -1.67
CA PHE A 45 5.00 15.77 -2.60
C PHE A 45 4.89 15.28 -4.05
N PHE A 46 5.14 13.99 -4.31
CA PHE A 46 5.03 13.42 -5.66
C PHE A 46 3.63 13.55 -6.25
N TYR A 47 2.58 13.30 -5.47
CA TYR A 47 1.22 13.43 -5.96
C TYR A 47 0.83 14.88 -6.28
N VAL A 48 1.25 15.82 -5.43
CA VAL A 48 1.01 17.25 -5.68
C VAL A 48 1.80 17.73 -6.90
N LEU A 49 3.08 17.34 -7.02
CA LEU A 49 3.91 17.67 -8.17
C LEU A 49 3.35 17.10 -9.48
N LEU A 50 2.91 15.84 -9.46
CA LEU A 50 2.26 15.22 -10.63
C LEU A 50 1.03 16.02 -11.06
N GLY A 51 0.19 16.43 -10.10
CA GLY A 51 -0.98 17.25 -10.37
C GLY A 51 -0.66 18.65 -10.90
N LEU A 52 0.47 19.24 -10.49
CA LEU A 52 0.93 20.55 -10.98
C LEU A 52 1.46 20.51 -12.41
N ILE A 53 2.10 19.42 -12.80
CA ILE A 53 2.71 19.26 -14.13
C ILE A 53 1.66 18.94 -15.20
N VAL A 54 0.54 18.32 -14.80
CA VAL A 54 -0.50 17.92 -15.75
C VAL A 54 -1.28 19.13 -16.26
N ASP A 55 -1.28 19.29 -17.58
CA ASP A 55 -2.07 20.30 -18.27
C ASP A 55 -3.47 19.74 -18.62
N PHE A 56 -4.50 20.34 -18.01
CA PHE A 56 -5.90 19.99 -18.28
C PHE A 56 -6.44 20.58 -19.59
N SER A 57 -5.71 21.48 -20.25
CA SER A 57 -6.08 22.02 -21.57
C SER A 57 -6.14 20.92 -22.63
N GLN A 58 -5.27 19.92 -22.51
CA GLN A 58 -5.22 18.78 -23.43
C GLN A 58 -6.23 17.67 -23.07
N PHE A 59 -7.13 17.89 -22.11
CA PHE A 59 -8.05 16.87 -21.59
C PHE A 59 -9.15 16.54 -22.62
N ASN A 60 -8.84 15.60 -23.51
CA ASN A 60 -9.75 15.11 -24.53
C ASN A 60 -10.43 13.80 -24.09
N TRP A 61 -11.67 13.57 -24.51
CA TRP A 61 -12.41 12.32 -24.26
C TRP A 61 -11.64 11.08 -24.70
N THR A 62 -10.82 11.18 -25.74
CA THR A 62 -9.94 10.10 -26.22
C THR A 62 -8.92 9.69 -25.15
N ILE A 63 -8.32 10.65 -24.44
CA ILE A 63 -7.30 10.37 -23.42
C ILE A 63 -7.95 9.68 -22.21
N VAL A 64 -9.15 10.12 -21.83
CA VAL A 64 -9.92 9.46 -20.76
C VAL A 64 -10.25 8.03 -21.14
N GLY A 65 -10.67 7.80 -22.40
CA GLY A 65 -10.96 6.46 -22.92
C GLY A 65 -9.75 5.52 -22.83
N TRP A 66 -8.58 5.97 -23.30
CA TRP A 66 -7.34 5.20 -23.20
C TRP A 66 -6.86 5.01 -21.76
N GLY A 67 -6.97 6.04 -20.91
CA GLY A 67 -6.64 5.95 -19.49
C GLY A 67 -7.49 4.91 -18.77
N LEU A 68 -8.79 4.86 -19.07
CA LEU A 68 -9.72 3.86 -18.54
C LEU A 68 -9.40 2.45 -19.09
N ALA A 69 -9.03 2.34 -20.36
CA ALA A 69 -8.59 1.08 -20.94
C ALA A 69 -7.34 0.54 -20.25
N PHE A 70 -6.31 1.38 -20.04
CA PHE A 70 -5.11 1.01 -19.29
C PHE A 70 -5.43 0.58 -17.86
N PHE A 71 -6.32 1.32 -17.19
CA PHE A 71 -6.80 0.94 -15.87
C PHE A 71 -7.45 -0.45 -15.88
N GLY A 72 -8.33 -0.71 -16.85
CA GLY A 72 -8.99 -2.01 -17.03
C GLY A 72 -8.00 -3.15 -17.28
N VAL A 73 -6.95 -2.92 -18.07
CA VAL A 73 -5.89 -3.91 -18.31
C VAL A 73 -5.13 -4.21 -17.02
N VAL A 74 -4.67 -3.18 -16.31
CA VAL A 74 -3.92 -3.36 -15.05
C VAL A 74 -4.77 -4.08 -14.01
N PHE A 75 -6.04 -3.69 -13.88
CA PHE A 75 -6.98 -4.34 -12.98
C PHE A 75 -7.26 -5.79 -13.38
N GLY A 76 -7.52 -6.06 -14.66
CA GLY A 76 -7.76 -7.40 -15.18
C GLY A 76 -6.56 -8.34 -14.94
N VAL A 77 -5.35 -7.87 -15.25
CA VAL A 77 -4.10 -8.62 -14.98
C VAL A 77 -3.96 -8.91 -13.49
N ARG A 78 -4.26 -7.94 -12.61
CA ARG A 78 -4.20 -8.13 -11.15
C ARG A 78 -5.15 -9.22 -10.67
N VAL A 79 -6.40 -9.19 -11.16
CA VAL A 79 -7.41 -10.19 -10.80
C VAL A 79 -6.97 -11.57 -11.28
N ILE A 80 -6.61 -11.71 -12.56
CA ILE A 80 -6.17 -12.99 -13.14
C ILE A 80 -4.97 -13.55 -12.39
N ALA A 81 -3.95 -12.72 -12.10
CA ALA A 81 -2.76 -13.15 -11.36
C ALA A 81 -3.11 -13.62 -9.94
N THR A 82 -4.00 -12.90 -9.24
CA THR A 82 -4.41 -13.27 -7.88
C THR A 82 -5.18 -14.60 -7.86
N PHE A 83 -6.08 -14.80 -8.83
CA PHE A 83 -6.81 -16.06 -8.98
C PHE A 83 -5.87 -17.21 -9.36
N ALA A 84 -4.97 -17.03 -10.31
CA ALA A 84 -4.01 -18.05 -10.73
C ALA A 84 -3.09 -18.49 -9.58
N ILE A 85 -2.58 -17.54 -8.79
CA ILE A 85 -1.74 -17.84 -7.62
C ILE A 85 -2.57 -18.49 -6.49
N GLY A 86 -3.81 -18.03 -6.29
CA GLY A 86 -4.72 -18.61 -5.30
C GLY A 86 -5.07 -20.06 -5.60
N GLU A 87 -5.33 -20.40 -6.87
CA GLU A 87 -5.53 -21.77 -7.33
C GLU A 87 -4.27 -22.63 -7.17
N ALA A 88 -3.10 -22.09 -7.50
CA ALA A 88 -1.84 -22.81 -7.36
C ALA A 88 -1.48 -23.12 -5.89
N THR A 89 -1.82 -22.22 -4.97
CA THR A 89 -1.41 -22.34 -3.56
C THR A 89 -2.47 -23.07 -2.71
N LYS A 90 -3.75 -23.11 -3.13
CA LYS A 90 -4.92 -23.71 -2.42
C LYS A 90 -5.12 -23.27 -0.96
N SER A 91 -4.35 -22.32 -0.45
CA SER A 91 -4.38 -21.92 0.95
C SER A 91 -5.33 -20.76 1.26
N TRP A 92 -5.77 -20.02 0.23
CA TRP A 92 -6.57 -18.81 0.40
C TRP A 92 -8.06 -19.09 0.21
N THR A 93 -8.87 -18.63 1.16
CA THR A 93 -10.34 -18.59 1.05
C THR A 93 -10.78 -17.59 -0.02
N SER A 94 -12.00 -17.78 -0.55
CA SER A 94 -12.55 -16.90 -1.60
C SER A 94 -12.58 -15.43 -1.17
N SER A 95 -12.89 -15.16 0.10
CA SER A 95 -12.91 -13.80 0.66
C SER A 95 -11.52 -13.17 0.71
N GLU A 96 -10.50 -13.93 1.09
CA GLU A 96 -9.10 -13.46 1.11
C GLU A 96 -8.59 -13.18 -0.30
N ARG A 97 -8.92 -14.05 -1.28
CA ARG A 97 -8.54 -13.85 -2.68
C ARG A 97 -9.08 -12.53 -3.24
N VAL A 98 -10.34 -12.23 -2.97
CA VAL A 98 -10.96 -10.97 -3.44
C VAL A 98 -10.35 -9.77 -2.71
N LEU A 99 -10.06 -9.87 -1.40
CA LEU A 99 -9.38 -8.80 -0.66
C LEU A 99 -7.97 -8.53 -1.20
N ILE A 100 -7.19 -9.56 -1.50
CA ILE A 100 -5.84 -9.45 -2.07
C ILE A 100 -5.91 -8.85 -3.49
N ALA A 101 -6.90 -9.24 -4.29
CA ALA A 101 -7.10 -8.69 -5.62
C ALA A 101 -7.51 -7.20 -5.57
N ALA A 102 -8.34 -6.82 -4.59
CA ALA A 102 -8.77 -5.44 -4.36
C ALA A 102 -7.66 -4.53 -3.82
N MET A 103 -6.67 -5.10 -3.13
CA MET A 103 -5.46 -4.40 -2.67
C MET A 103 -4.57 -4.07 -3.87
N MET A 104 -4.81 -2.93 -4.51
CA MET A 104 -3.99 -2.45 -5.62
C MET A 104 -2.67 -1.81 -5.13
N PRO A 105 -1.54 -2.08 -5.79
CA PRO A 105 -0.25 -1.48 -5.44
C PRO A 105 -0.26 0.03 -5.66
N ARG A 106 0.29 0.79 -4.69
CA ARG A 106 0.25 2.26 -4.68
C ARG A 106 1.25 2.85 -5.69
N GLY A 107 0.73 3.45 -6.76
CA GLY A 107 1.40 3.72 -8.03
C GLY A 107 2.32 4.94 -8.13
N VAL A 108 3.10 5.27 -7.10
CA VAL A 108 4.07 6.39 -7.19
C VAL A 108 5.15 6.12 -8.25
N ALA A 109 5.61 4.88 -8.37
CA ALA A 109 6.62 4.51 -9.37
C ALA A 109 6.12 4.73 -10.82
N THR A 110 4.83 4.51 -11.08
CA THR A 110 4.21 4.71 -12.39
C THR A 110 4.29 6.16 -12.84
N ALA A 111 4.04 7.10 -11.92
CA ALA A 111 4.14 8.54 -12.18
C ALA A 111 5.55 8.93 -12.59
N VAL A 112 6.57 8.46 -11.86
CA VAL A 112 7.98 8.76 -12.17
C VAL A 112 8.36 8.18 -13.53
N MET A 113 7.99 6.93 -13.81
CA MET A 113 8.30 6.28 -15.09
C MET A 113 7.62 6.95 -16.29
N ALA A 114 6.42 7.52 -16.11
CA ALA A 114 5.75 8.29 -17.15
C ALA A 114 6.39 9.66 -17.39
N PHE A 115 7.02 10.25 -16.37
CA PHE A 115 7.66 11.55 -16.46
C PHE A 115 9.07 11.49 -17.08
N LEU A 116 9.78 10.38 -16.95
CA LEU A 116 11.10 10.20 -17.56
C LEU A 116 11.12 10.44 -19.08
N PRO A 117 10.28 9.78 -19.90
CA PRO A 117 10.29 10.00 -21.35
C PRO A 117 9.82 11.41 -21.74
N ALA A 118 8.82 11.94 -21.02
CA ALA A 118 8.31 13.29 -21.23
C ALA A 118 9.39 14.36 -20.97
N SER A 119 10.18 14.18 -19.90
CA SER A 119 11.29 15.10 -19.58
C SER A 119 12.53 14.91 -20.47
N ALA A 120 12.69 13.72 -21.08
CA ALA A 120 13.72 13.47 -22.08
C ALA A 120 13.42 14.09 -23.46
N GLY A 121 12.22 14.66 -23.65
CA GLY A 121 11.84 15.32 -24.91
C GLY A 121 11.56 14.36 -26.06
N ILE A 122 11.15 13.12 -25.76
CA ILE A 122 10.80 12.14 -26.79
C ILE A 122 9.44 12.53 -27.41
N PRO A 123 9.31 12.59 -28.76
CA PRO A 123 8.04 12.89 -29.42
C PRO A 123 6.89 12.01 -28.93
N ASP A 124 5.67 12.56 -28.86
CA ASP A 124 4.43 11.89 -28.43
C ASP A 124 4.39 11.42 -26.95
N THR A 125 5.39 11.72 -26.13
CA THR A 125 5.43 11.27 -24.73
C THR A 125 4.87 12.28 -23.72
N GLU A 126 4.51 13.48 -24.16
CA GLU A 126 3.92 14.53 -23.32
C GLU A 126 2.59 14.11 -22.67
N VAL A 127 1.87 13.17 -23.29
CA VAL A 127 0.59 12.65 -22.79
C VAL A 127 0.75 11.52 -21.76
N PHE A 128 1.96 10.98 -21.56
CA PHE A 128 2.18 9.85 -20.64
C PHE A 128 1.87 10.20 -19.17
N PRO A 129 2.30 11.36 -18.63
CA PRO A 129 1.93 11.77 -17.28
C PRO A 129 0.41 11.85 -17.07
N MET A 130 -0.34 12.19 -18.10
CA MET A 130 -1.80 12.30 -18.07
C MET A 130 -2.47 10.93 -17.93
N TYR A 131 -2.00 9.93 -18.68
CA TYR A 131 -2.44 8.54 -18.52
C TYR A 131 -2.07 7.99 -17.14
N ALA A 132 -0.83 8.23 -16.69
CA ALA A 132 -0.38 7.77 -15.38
C ALA A 132 -1.24 8.38 -14.25
N LEU A 133 -1.50 9.69 -14.28
CA LEU A 133 -2.37 10.35 -13.31
C LEU A 133 -3.77 9.73 -13.29
N THR A 134 -4.34 9.49 -14.48
CA THR A 134 -5.68 8.88 -14.61
C THR A 134 -5.72 7.48 -13.98
N VAL A 135 -4.76 6.62 -14.33
CA VAL A 135 -4.69 5.24 -13.80
C VAL A 135 -4.45 5.24 -12.29
N ILE A 136 -3.55 6.08 -11.79
CA ILE A 136 -3.25 6.15 -10.35
C ILE A 136 -4.46 6.66 -9.56
N THR A 137 -5.13 7.70 -10.07
CA THR A 137 -6.32 8.28 -9.43
C THR A 137 -7.45 7.27 -9.35
N LEU A 138 -7.77 6.62 -10.49
CA LEU A 138 -8.77 5.55 -10.53
C LEU A 138 -8.39 4.38 -9.61
N GLY A 139 -7.11 4.01 -9.55
CA GLY A 139 -6.65 2.92 -8.69
C GLY A 139 -6.75 3.20 -7.21
N VAL A 140 -6.38 4.40 -6.77
CA VAL A 140 -6.51 4.80 -5.37
C VAL A 140 -7.98 4.93 -4.98
N LEU A 141 -8.81 5.51 -5.84
CA LEU A 141 -10.26 5.61 -5.61
C LEU A 141 -10.90 4.22 -5.53
N PHE A 142 -10.61 3.36 -6.50
CA PHE A 142 -11.12 1.99 -6.53
C PHE A 142 -10.72 1.21 -5.28
N MET A 143 -9.44 1.24 -4.90
CA MET A 143 -8.96 0.56 -3.68
C MET A 143 -9.67 1.07 -2.42
N THR A 144 -9.84 2.39 -2.31
CA THR A 144 -10.50 3.02 -1.16
C THR A 144 -11.97 2.62 -1.08
N LEU A 145 -12.68 2.66 -2.21
CA LEU A 145 -14.07 2.23 -2.33
C LEU A 145 -14.23 0.74 -2.01
N SER A 146 -13.37 -0.10 -2.58
CA SER A 146 -13.41 -1.55 -2.41
C SER A 146 -13.17 -1.95 -0.95
N LEU A 147 -12.20 -1.33 -0.28
CA LEU A 147 -11.93 -1.56 1.15
C LEU A 147 -13.06 -1.02 2.05
N ALA A 148 -13.59 0.16 1.74
CA ALA A 148 -14.72 0.73 2.48
C ALA A 148 -15.97 -0.16 2.38
N PHE A 149 -16.23 -0.71 1.19
CA PHE A 149 -17.33 -1.65 0.95
C PHE A 149 -17.11 -2.98 1.68
N TYR A 150 -15.90 -3.52 1.67
CA TYR A 150 -15.57 -4.73 2.43
C TYR A 150 -15.77 -4.54 3.94
N ARG A 151 -15.34 -3.38 4.47
CA ARG A 151 -15.55 -3.04 5.89
C ARG A 151 -17.03 -2.89 6.24
N SER A 152 -17.83 -2.28 5.35
CA SER A 152 -19.26 -2.09 5.62
C SER A 152 -20.06 -3.39 5.58
N LEU A 153 -19.63 -4.39 4.79
CA LEU A 153 -20.20 -5.73 4.80
C LEU A 153 -19.83 -6.50 6.08
N ALA A 154 -18.55 -6.49 6.47
CA ALA A 154 -18.10 -7.15 7.70
C ALA A 154 -18.75 -6.55 8.97
N ALA A 155 -18.99 -5.23 8.99
CA ALA A 155 -19.70 -4.58 10.09
C ALA A 155 -21.19 -4.95 10.18
N ARG A 156 -21.81 -5.37 9.06
CA ARG A 156 -23.21 -5.81 9.03
C ARG A 156 -23.39 -7.24 9.56
N GLU A 157 -22.42 -8.13 9.33
CA GLU A 157 -22.45 -9.50 9.88
C GLU A 157 -22.27 -9.57 11.40
N GLN A 158 -21.63 -8.55 12.02
CA GLN A 158 -21.47 -8.50 13.48
C GLN A 158 -22.69 -7.97 14.25
N SER A 159 -23.73 -7.50 13.55
CA SER A 159 -24.92 -6.90 14.16
C SER A 159 -26.24 -7.69 13.99
N PRO A 160 -26.29 -9.01 14.33
CA PRO A 160 -27.58 -9.65 14.59
C PRO A 160 -27.58 -10.55 15.84
N ALA A 161 -27.35 -10.04 17.06
CA ALA A 161 -27.56 -10.87 18.27
C ALA A 161 -27.75 -10.13 19.62
N THR A 162 -28.18 -8.87 19.66
CA THR A 162 -28.53 -8.21 20.94
C THR A 162 -29.91 -7.58 20.90
N SER A 163 -30.93 -8.40 20.68
CA SER A 163 -32.32 -8.04 21.01
C SER A 163 -33.16 -9.28 21.27
N SER A 164 -33.00 -9.86 22.46
CA SER A 164 -34.06 -10.65 23.09
C SER A 164 -34.38 -9.99 24.44
N PRO A 165 -35.57 -9.39 24.62
CA PRO A 165 -35.99 -8.84 25.90
C PRO A 165 -36.23 -10.01 26.86
N GLN A 166 -35.45 -10.08 27.95
CA GLN A 166 -35.77 -11.00 29.04
C GLN A 166 -37.12 -10.55 29.63
N THR A 167 -38.11 -11.39 29.39
CA THR A 167 -39.43 -11.35 30.01
C THR A 167 -39.43 -12.38 31.12
N THR A 168 -40.17 -12.07 32.19
CA THR A 168 -40.45 -12.85 33.41
C THR A 168 -39.34 -12.94 34.46
#